data_AF-A0A9E3B6F6-F1
#
_entry.id   AF-A0A9E3B6F6-F1
#
_cell.length_a   1.000
_cell.length_b   1.000
_cell.length_c   1.000
_cell.angle_alpha   90.00
_cell.angle_beta   90.00
_cell.angle_gamma   90.00
#
_symmetry.space_group_name_H-M   'P 1'
#
loop_
_entity.id
_entity.type
_entity.pdbx_description
1 polymer ?
#
loop_
_entity_poly.entity_id
_entity_poly.type
_entity_poly.pdbx_seq_one_letter_code
_entity_poly.pdbx_strand_id
1 'polypeptide(L)' 'MIILETEHLLFRPLTLSDLNDLAVLYADPEVMRFLGGPRSREEVQNILNRYIEEYQLYG' A
#
# COMPACT_ATOMS: atom_id res chain seq x y z
N MET A 1 -1.60 -12.81 10.96
CA MET A 1 -2.27 -11.80 10.14
C MET A 1 -3.53 -11.34 10.83
N ILE A 2 -3.57 -10.08 11.26
CA ILE A 2 -4.71 -9.47 11.92
C ILE A 2 -5.60 -8.82 10.87
N ILE A 3 -6.91 -9.01 11.01
CA ILE A 3 -7.93 -8.33 10.21
C ILE A 3 -8.78 -7.51 11.19
N LEU A 4 -9.02 -6.25 10.87
CA LEU A 4 -9.92 -5.37 11.62
C LEU A 4 -11.06 -4.93 10.72
N GLU A 5 -12.27 -5.26 11.10
CA GLU A 5 -13.49 -4.94 10.36
C GLU A 5 -14.37 -4.01 11.19
N THR A 6 -14.99 -3.05 10.52
CA THR A 6 -16.00 -2.14 11.05
C THR A 6 -17.23 -2.20 10.15
N GLU A 7 -18.29 -1.45 10.47
CA GLU A 7 -19.51 -1.42 9.66
C GLU A 7 -19.25 -1.08 8.18
N HIS A 8 -18.23 -0.26 7.88
CA HIS A 8 -17.99 0.25 6.52
C HIS A 8 -16.60 -0.10 5.96
N LEU A 9 -15.66 -0.57 6.77
CA LEU A 9 -14.25 -0.72 6.38
C LEU A 9 -13.67 -2.04 6.83
N LEU A 10 -12.84 -2.61 5.95
CA LEU A 10 -12.00 -3.78 6.20
C LEU A 10 -10.53 -3.38 6.12
N PHE A 11 -9.85 -3.42 7.26
CA PHE A 11 -8.40 -3.30 7.35
C PHE A 11 -7.81 -4.70 7.26
N ARG A 12 -7.19 -4.98 6.13
CA ARG A 12 -6.52 -6.25 5.83
C ARG A 12 -5.09 -5.99 5.35
N PRO A 13 -4.21 -6.99 5.46
CA PRO A 13 -2.92 -6.97 4.79
C PRO A 13 -3.07 -6.73 3.29
N LEU A 14 -2.16 -5.92 2.74
CA LEU A 14 -2.06 -5.68 1.31
C LEU A 14 -1.59 -6.95 0.59
N THR A 15 -2.06 -7.12 -0.64
CA THR A 15 -1.64 -8.20 -1.54
C THR A 15 -1.22 -7.63 -2.89
N LEU A 16 -0.63 -8.47 -3.75
CA LEU A 16 -0.22 -8.06 -5.09
C LEU A 16 -1.38 -7.52 -5.96
N SER A 17 -2.64 -7.88 -5.66
CA SER A 17 -3.79 -7.33 -6.39
C SER A 17 -4.00 -5.84 -6.18
N ASP A 18 -3.49 -5.30 -5.07
CA ASP A 18 -3.71 -3.90 -4.67
C ASP A 18 -2.76 -2.92 -5.38
N LEU A 19 -1.81 -3.44 -6.17
CA LEU A 19 -0.76 -2.66 -6.81
C LEU A 19 -1.31 -1.53 -7.70
N ASN A 20 -2.33 -1.82 -8.50
CA ASN A 20 -2.83 -0.84 -9.46
C ASN A 20 -3.49 0.34 -8.72
N ASP A 21 -4.31 0.07 -7.70
CA ASP A 21 -4.96 1.10 -6.89
C ASP A 21 -3.92 1.89 -6.08
N LEU A 22 -2.93 1.19 -5.50
CA LEU A 22 -1.85 1.84 -4.76
C LEU A 22 -0.99 2.72 -5.67
N ALA A 23 -0.72 2.29 -6.91
CA ALA A 23 0.05 3.07 -7.87
C ALA A 23 -0.67 4.33 -8.31
N VAL A 24 -2.00 4.30 -8.46
CA VAL A 24 -2.80 5.50 -8.74
C VAL A 24 -2.68 6.50 -7.59
N LEU A 25 -2.84 6.04 -6.34
CA LEU A 25 -2.71 6.90 -5.16
C LEU A 25 -1.30 7.50 -5.04
N TYR A 26 -0.27 6.70 -5.28
CA TYR A 26 1.12 7.14 -5.12
C TYR A 26 1.61 8.00 -6.29
N ALA A 27 0.93 7.98 -7.43
CA ALA A 27 1.21 8.88 -8.54
C ALA A 27 0.61 10.28 -8.35
N ASP A 28 -0.36 10.44 -7.43
CA ASP A 28 -1.03 11.71 -7.18
C ASP A 28 -0.13 12.65 -6.33
N PRO A 29 0.27 13.83 -6.86
CA PRO A 29 1.07 14.81 -6.12
C PRO A 29 0.40 15.34 -4.86
N GLU A 30 -0.92 15.45 -4.83
CA GLU A 30 -1.66 15.99 -3.68
C GLU A 30 -1.69 14.98 -2.53
N VAL A 31 -1.83 13.69 -2.86
CA VAL A 31 -1.73 12.57 -1.91
C VAL A 31 -0.31 12.47 -1.36
N MET A 32 0.69 12.62 -2.25
CA MET A 32 2.10 12.42 -1.93
C MET A 32 2.83 13.69 -1.46
N ARG A 33 2.14 14.83 -1.30
CA ARG A 33 2.76 16.13 -1.01
C ARG A 33 3.64 16.16 0.24
N PHE A 34 3.33 15.31 1.22
CA PHE A 34 4.09 15.16 2.46
C PHE A 34 4.92 13.88 2.54
N LEU A 35 4.93 13.08 1.48
CA LEU A 35 5.54 11.74 1.43
C LEU A 35 6.73 11.64 0.45
N GLY A 36 7.32 12.80 0.11
CA GLY A 36 8.47 12.88 -0.80
C GLY A 36 8.11 12.98 -2.29
N GLY A 37 6.84 13.22 -2.61
CA GLY A 37 6.35 13.41 -3.98
C GLY A 37 5.87 12.13 -4.67
N PRO A 38 5.29 12.26 -5.89
CA PRO A 38 4.77 11.15 -6.67
C PRO A 38 5.79 10.03 -6.91
N ARG A 39 5.30 8.80 -7.04
CA ARG A 39 6.12 7.62 -7.36
C ARG A 39 5.61 6.93 -8.63
N SER A 40 6.55 6.31 -9.34
CA SER A 40 6.26 5.43 -10.47
C SER A 40 5.66 4.10 -10.02
N ARG A 41 4.97 3.42 -10.93
CA ARG A 41 4.39 2.09 -10.65
C ARG A 41 5.45 1.06 -10.21
N GLU A 42 6.66 1.14 -10.74
CA GLU A 42 7.76 0.24 -10.38
C GLU A 42 8.23 0.46 -8.95
N GLU A 43 8.38 1.72 -8.54
CA GLU A 43 8.72 2.07 -7.15
C GLU A 43 7.63 1.58 -6.17
N VAL A 44 6.35 1.74 -6.55
CA VAL A 44 5.21 1.27 -5.75
C VAL A 44 5.20 -0.25 -5.63
N GLN A 45 5.53 -0.99 -6.69
CA GLN A 45 5.67 -2.45 -6.64
C GLN A 45 6.73 -2.88 -5.62
N ASN A 46 7.88 -2.21 -5.60
CA ASN A 46 8.96 -2.50 -4.65
C ASN A 46 8.53 -2.20 -3.21
N ILE A 47 7.78 -1.13 -2.99
CA ILE A 47 7.22 -0.77 -1.67
C ILE A 47 6.19 -1.83 -1.22
N LEU A 48 5.26 -2.22 -2.11
CA LEU A 48 4.25 -3.23 -1.81
C LEU A 48 4.87 -4.59 -1.45
N ASN A 49 5.89 -5.02 -2.19
CA ASN A 49 6.62 -6.24 -1.87
C ASN A 49 7.24 -6.19 -0.47
N ARG A 50 7.82 -5.05 -0.10
CA ARG A 50 8.37 -4.84 1.25
C ARG A 50 7.29 -4.94 2.33
N TYR A 51 6.12 -4.33 2.13
CA TYR A 51 5.01 -4.48 3.08
C TYR A 51 4.59 -5.94 3.25
N ILE A 52 4.50 -6.69 2.16
CA ILE A 52 4.14 -8.12 2.18
C ILE A 52 5.20 -8.93 2.95
N GLU A 53 6.48 -8.64 2.75
CA GLU A 53 7.59 -9.26 3.49
C GLU A 53 7.53 -8.90 4.99
N GLU A 54 7.30 -7.63 5.32
CA GLU A 54 7.18 -7.14 6.70
C GLU A 54 6.01 -7.83 7.45
N TYR A 55 4.88 -8.06 6.80
CA TYR A 55 3.77 -8.82 7.41
C TYR A 55 4.16 -10.25 7.80
N GLN A 56 5.06 -10.89 7.05
CA GLN A 56 5.55 -12.23 7.38
C GLN A 56 6.54 -12.22 8.55
N LEU A 57 7.33 -11.16 8.66
CA LEU A 57 8.35 -11.03 9.70
C LEU A 57 7.77 -10.56 11.04
N TYR A 58 6.78 -9.67 11.02
CA TYR A 58 6.35 -8.94 12.22
C TYR A 58 4.89 -9.17 12.65
N GLY A 59 4.05 -9.76 11.78
CA GLY A 59 2.67 -10.15 12.10
C GLY A 59 1.68 -9.00 12.18
#